data_AF-A0A3A4P4L8-F1
#
_entry.id   AF-A0A3A4P4L8-F1
#
_cell.length_a   1.000
_cell.length_b   1.000
_cell.length_c   1.000
_cell.angle_alpha   90.00
_cell.angle_beta   90.00
_cell.angle_gamma   90.00
#
_symmetry.space_group_name_H-M   'P 1'
#
loop_
_entity.id
_entity.type
_entity.pdbx_description
1 polymer ?
#
loop_
_entity_poly.entity_id
_entity_poly.type
_entity_poly.pdbx_seq_one_letter_code
_entity_poly.pdbx_strand_id
1 'polypeptide(L)'
;MSIPHPIPYQGSKRGLAKVILSLIPTNAEKIIEPFAGSSAISLVSAYYQKANGYFLNDINVPLMNLWKEIIENPESLAGKYEVLWKKQLGKEREYYDFVRNQFNETHRPDL
;
A
#
# COMPACT_ATOMS: atom_id res chain seq x y z
N MET A 1 10.10 6.74 -15.65
CA MET A 1 8.83 6.39 -14.97
C MET A 1 9.03 6.53 -13.47
N SER A 2 8.09 7.16 -12.75
CA SER A 2 8.08 7.07 -11.29
C SER A 2 7.41 5.77 -10.87
N ILE A 3 7.99 5.07 -9.90
CA ILE A 3 7.41 3.85 -9.34
C ILE A 3 6.10 4.24 -8.65
N PRO A 4 4.96 3.60 -8.97
CA PRO A 4 3.68 3.95 -8.38
C PRO A 4 3.72 3.64 -6.88
N HIS A 5 3.14 4.54 -6.09
CA HIS A 5 2.99 4.34 -4.67
C HIS A 5 1.53 4.57 -4.27
N PRO A 6 0.81 3.52 -3.84
CA PRO A 6 -0.65 3.55 -3.78
C PRO A 6 -1.21 4.36 -2.61
N ILE A 7 -0.43 4.55 -1.53
CA ILE A 7 -0.96 5.09 -0.26
C ILE A 7 -0.02 6.18 0.28
N PRO A 8 -0.50 7.41 0.54
CA PRO A 8 0.28 8.39 1.30
C PRO A 8 0.48 7.88 2.74
N TYR A 9 1.70 7.90 3.25
CA TYR A 9 2.00 7.30 4.55
C TYR A 9 3.05 8.09 5.30
N GLN A 10 2.77 8.42 6.56
CA GLN A 10 3.71 9.15 7.40
C GLN A 10 4.95 8.28 7.68
N GLY A 11 6.13 8.88 7.57
CA GLY A 11 7.40 8.15 7.75
C GLY A 11 7.80 7.27 6.56
N SER A 12 7.11 7.40 5.41
CA SER A 12 7.45 6.69 4.18
C SER A 12 8.92 6.93 3.77
N LYS A 13 9.64 5.84 3.47
CA LYS A 13 11.06 5.87 3.13
C LYS A 13 11.35 6.18 1.66
N ARG A 14 10.36 6.66 0.88
CA ARG A 14 10.52 6.95 -0.57
C ARG A 14 11.73 7.84 -0.87
N GLY A 15 11.92 8.91 -0.09
CA GLY A 15 13.06 9.82 -0.24
C GLY A 15 14.42 9.17 0.06
N LEU A 16 14.44 8.12 0.88
CA LEU A 16 15.64 7.38 1.27
C LEU A 16 15.82 6.07 0.48
N ALA A 17 14.86 5.69 -0.36
CA ALA A 17 14.82 4.37 -0.98
C ALA A 17 16.08 4.06 -1.79
N LYS A 18 16.56 5.02 -2.59
CA LYS A 18 17.80 4.84 -3.38
C LYS A 18 19.02 4.56 -2.51
N VAL A 19 19.17 5.28 -1.40
CA VAL A 19 20.29 5.08 -0.46
C VAL A 19 20.17 3.72 0.22
N ILE A 20 18.98 3.38 0.72
CA ILE A 20 18.75 2.08 1.36
C ILE A 20 19.04 0.93 0.39
N LEU A 21 18.54 1.00 -0.85
CA LEU A 21 18.79 -0.01 -1.88
C LEU A 21 20.27 -0.19 -2.23
N SER A 22 21.08 0.87 -2.14
CA SER A 22 22.52 0.78 -2.39
C SER A 22 23.27 -0.01 -1.32
N LEU A 23 22.67 -0.16 -0.14
CA LEU A 23 23.21 -0.90 1.00
C LEU A 23 22.71 -2.36 1.04
N ILE A 24 21.72 -2.71 0.21
CA ILE A 24 21.21 -4.08 0.11
C ILE A 24 22.21 -4.92 -0.70
N PRO A 25 22.63 -6.10 -0.21
CA PRO A 25 23.50 -7.02 -0.94
C PRO A 25 22.93 -7.39 -2.31
N THR A 26 23.79 -7.60 -3.31
CA THR A 26 23.37 -7.87 -4.71
C THR A 26 22.59 -9.17 -4.89
N ASN A 27 22.71 -10.12 -3.95
CA ASN A 27 22.11 -11.44 -4.03
C ASN A 27 21.16 -11.70 -2.85
N ALA A 28 20.46 -10.67 -2.38
CA ALA A 28 19.48 -10.83 -1.31
C ALA A 28 18.36 -11.78 -1.77
N GLU A 29 18.20 -12.92 -1.11
CA GLU A 29 17.11 -13.85 -1.46
C GLU A 29 15.74 -13.22 -1.13
N LYS A 30 15.64 -12.53 0.01
CA LYS A 30 14.39 -11.99 0.52
C LYS A 30 14.60 -10.68 1.25
N ILE A 31 13.70 -9.72 1.03
CA ILE A 31 13.54 -8.54 1.90
C ILE A 31 12.40 -8.80 2.88
N ILE A 32 12.67 -8.55 4.15
CA ILE A 32 11.70 -8.68 5.24
C ILE A 32 11.50 -7.29 5.82
N GLU A 33 10.28 -6.75 5.72
CA GLU A 33 9.88 -5.47 6.32
C GLU A 33 8.90 -5.73 7.48
N PRO A 34 9.38 -5.81 8.75
CA PRO A 34 8.50 -6.00 9.92
C PRO A 34 7.55 -4.82 10.18
N PHE A 35 7.88 -3.65 9.62
CA PHE A 35 7.13 -2.39 9.74
C PHE A 35 6.99 -1.77 8.35
N ALA A 36 6.24 -2.45 7.49
CA ALA A 36 6.17 -2.15 6.07
C ALA A 36 5.57 -0.77 5.80
N GLY A 37 4.49 -0.38 6.50
CA GLY A 37 3.77 0.86 6.20
C GLY A 37 3.38 0.95 4.72
N SER A 38 3.98 1.91 4.00
CA SER A 38 3.82 2.06 2.54
C SER A 38 4.66 1.11 1.66
N SER A 39 5.39 0.16 2.26
CA SER A 39 6.25 -0.83 1.58
C SER A 39 7.20 -0.18 0.55
N ALA A 40 7.66 1.04 0.84
CA ALA A 40 8.40 1.85 -0.12
C ALA A 40 9.72 1.19 -0.54
N ILE A 41 10.35 0.42 0.35
CA ILE A 41 11.59 -0.29 0.06
C ILE A 41 11.32 -1.55 -0.75
N SER A 42 10.36 -2.38 -0.35
CA SER A 42 9.99 -3.56 -1.13
C SER A 42 9.53 -3.21 -2.54
N LEU A 43 8.72 -2.15 -2.71
CA LEU A 43 8.28 -1.68 -4.03
C LEU A 43 9.47 -1.33 -4.94
N VAL A 44 10.40 -0.51 -4.43
CA VAL A 44 11.55 -0.05 -5.22
C VAL A 44 12.55 -1.19 -5.44
N SER A 45 12.73 -2.07 -4.46
CA SER A 45 13.52 -3.29 -4.61
C SER A 45 12.95 -4.22 -5.67
N ALA A 46 11.64 -4.46 -5.68
CA ALA A 46 10.96 -5.29 -6.67
C ALA A 46 11.11 -4.70 -8.07
N TYR A 47 10.94 -3.38 -8.20
CA TYR A 47 11.13 -2.68 -9.47
C TYR A 47 12.55 -2.85 -10.04
N TYR A 48 13.57 -2.77 -9.18
CA TYR A 48 14.97 -2.96 -9.58
C TYR A 48 15.47 -4.40 -9.46
N GLN A 49 14.58 -5.36 -9.17
CA GLN A 49 14.89 -6.78 -9.00
C GLN A 49 16.06 -7.04 -8.02
N LYS A 50 16.08 -6.31 -6.89
CA LYS A 50 17.13 -6.41 -5.87
C LYS A 50 16.99 -7.63 -4.94
N ALA A 51 15.83 -8.27 -4.92
CA ALA A 51 15.58 -9.49 -4.17
C ALA A 51 14.55 -10.39 -4.87
N ASN A 52 14.63 -11.69 -4.58
CA ASN A 52 13.77 -12.72 -5.18
C ASN A 52 12.42 -12.89 -4.43
N GLY A 53 12.34 -12.40 -3.19
CA GLY A 53 11.14 -12.52 -2.37
C GLY A 53 10.96 -11.35 -1.42
N TYR A 54 9.72 -11.18 -0.96
CA TYR A 54 9.31 -10.07 -0.10
C TYR A 54 8.41 -10.61 1.01
N PHE A 55 8.65 -10.17 2.24
CA PHE A 55 7.76 -10.42 3.37
C PHE A 55 7.39 -9.08 4.00
N LEU A 56 6.11 -8.72 3.87
CA LEU A 56 5.55 -7.50 4.40
C LEU A 56 4.81 -7.81 5.69
N ASN A 57 5.10 -7.05 6.74
CA ASN A 57 4.37 -7.12 8.00
C ASN A 57 4.16 -5.70 8.55
N ASP A 58 3.02 -5.51 9.19
CA ASP A 58 2.70 -4.33 9.97
C ASP A 58 1.64 -4.70 11.00
N ILE A 59 1.60 -4.01 12.14
CA ILE A 59 0.58 -4.24 13.16
C ILE A 59 -0.80 -3.77 12.69
N ASN A 60 -0.86 -2.86 11.72
CA ASN A 60 -2.09 -2.36 11.14
C ASN A 60 -2.70 -3.42 10.19
N VAL A 61 -3.59 -4.25 10.72
CA VAL A 61 -4.28 -5.32 9.98
C VAL A 61 -5.02 -4.81 8.73
N PRO A 62 -5.85 -3.73 8.81
CA PRO A 62 -6.48 -3.17 7.60
C PRO A 62 -5.50 -2.80 6.50
N LEU A 63 -4.33 -2.25 6.86
CA LEU A 63 -3.28 -1.91 5.90
C LEU A 63 -2.68 -3.16 5.24
N MET A 64 -2.45 -4.23 6.00
CA MET A 64 -1.95 -5.50 5.44
C MET A 64 -2.98 -6.16 4.53
N ASN A 65 -4.27 -6.08 4.87
CA ASN A 65 -5.35 -6.53 4.00
C ASN A 65 -5.40 -5.71 2.71
N LEU A 66 -5.21 -4.39 2.78
CA LEU A 66 -5.12 -3.54 1.59
C LEU A 66 -3.94 -3.92 0.70
N TRP A 67 -2.75 -4.16 1.28
CA TRP A 67 -1.60 -4.64 0.51
C TRP A 67 -1.87 -5.96 -0.19
N LYS A 68 -2.52 -6.90 0.51
CA LYS A 68 -2.93 -8.18 -0.08
C LYS A 68 -3.84 -7.96 -1.29
N GLU A 69 -4.88 -7.13 -1.16
CA GLU A 69 -5.78 -6.80 -2.27
C GLU A 69 -5.08 -6.08 -3.43
N ILE A 70 -4.14 -5.18 -3.14
CA ILE A 70 -3.33 -4.50 -4.17
C ILE A 70 -2.50 -5.52 -4.98
N ILE A 71 -1.95 -6.53 -4.32
CA ILE A 71 -1.08 -7.53 -4.96
C ILE A 71 -1.90 -8.59 -5.70
N GLU A 72 -2.96 -9.09 -5.07
CA GLU A 72 -3.72 -10.25 -5.56
C GLU A 72 -4.89 -9.85 -6.47
N ASN A 73 -5.56 -8.71 -6.22
CA ASN A 73 -6.78 -8.30 -6.90
C ASN A 73 -6.77 -6.81 -7.35
N PRO A 74 -5.70 -6.29 -7.99
CA PRO A 74 -5.52 -4.86 -8.23
C PRO A 74 -6.64 -4.20 -9.03
N GLU A 75 -7.14 -4.86 -10.08
CA GLU A 75 -8.20 -4.32 -10.94
C GLU A 75 -9.54 -4.25 -10.20
N SER A 76 -9.88 -5.30 -9.44
CA SER A 76 -11.10 -5.32 -8.63
C SER A 76 -11.07 -4.22 -7.56
N LEU A 77 -9.93 -4.08 -6.86
CA LEU A 77 -9.74 -3.04 -5.87
C LEU A 77 -9.87 -1.65 -6.48
N ALA A 78 -9.21 -1.39 -7.61
CA ALA A 78 -9.29 -0.11 -8.31
C ALA A 78 -10.74 0.23 -8.72
N GLY A 79 -11.49 -0.75 -9.23
CA GLY A 79 -12.91 -0.56 -9.58
C GLY A 79 -13.78 -0.21 -8.37
N LYS A 80 -13.56 -0.85 -7.21
CA LYS A 80 -14.28 -0.52 -5.97
C LYS A 80 -13.99 0.91 -5.52
N TYR A 81 -12.71 1.32 -5.52
CA TYR A 81 -12.32 2.69 -5.19
C TYR A 81 -12.86 3.72 -6.18
N GLU A 82 -12.95 3.40 -7.47
CA GLU A 82 -13.57 4.27 -8.47
C GLU A 82 -15.07 4.49 -8.18
N VAL A 83 -15.78 3.45 -7.74
CA VAL A 83 -17.18 3.56 -7.33
C VAL A 83 -17.32 4.50 -6.12
N LEU A 84 -16.49 4.35 -5.10
CA LEU A 84 -16.48 5.24 -3.93
C LEU A 84 -16.19 6.70 -4.35
N TRP A 85 -15.19 6.88 -5.22
CA TRP A 85 -14.79 8.19 -5.72
C TRP A 85 -15.92 8.90 -6.49
N LYS A 86 -16.68 8.17 -7.30
CA LYS A 86 -17.82 8.74 -8.04
C LYS A 86 -19.03 9.00 -7.13
N LYS A 87 -19.30 8.13 -6.15
CA LYS A 87 -20.47 8.24 -5.26
C LYS A 87 -20.42 9.43 -4.29
N GLN A 88 -19.22 9.92 -3.96
CA GLN A 88 -19.07 11.07 -3.07
C GLN A 88 -19.41 12.42 -3.73
N LEU A 89 -19.41 12.50 -5.06
CA LEU A 89 -19.52 13.77 -5.78
C LEU A 89 -20.83 14.50 -5.45
N GLY A 90 -20.71 15.75 -5.00
CA GLY A 90 -21.83 16.60 -4.58
C GLY A 90 -22.30 16.38 -3.13
N LYS A 91 -21.66 15.48 -2.38
CA LYS A 91 -21.96 15.17 -0.97
C LYS A 91 -20.73 14.65 -0.23
N GLU A 92 -19.55 15.20 -0.54
CA GLU A 92 -18.25 14.64 -0.20
C GLU A 92 -18.09 14.44 1.31
N ARG A 93 -18.52 15.43 2.10
CA ARG A 93 -18.43 15.37 3.56
C ARG A 93 -19.32 14.28 4.15
N GLU A 94 -20.59 14.26 3.75
CA GLU A 94 -21.56 13.27 4.23
C GLU A 94 -21.15 11.85 3.82
N TYR A 95 -20.71 11.69 2.57
CA TYR A 95 -20.29 10.39 2.05
C TYR A 95 -19.01 9.90 2.72
N TYR A 96 -18.05 10.79 3.01
CA TYR A 96 -16.88 10.45 3.82
C TYR A 96 -17.28 9.93 5.20
N ASP A 97 -18.18 10.63 5.91
CA ASP A 97 -18.63 10.21 7.23
C ASP A 97 -19.37 8.84 7.16
N PHE A 98 -20.16 8.59 6.11
CA PHE A 98 -20.80 7.30 5.83
C PHE A 98 -19.78 6.18 5.64
N VAL A 99 -18.81 6.36 4.73
CA VAL A 99 -17.75 5.39 4.44
C VAL A 99 -16.91 5.11 5.69
N ARG A 100 -16.56 6.17 6.45
CA ARG A 100 -15.80 6.01 7.70
C ARG A 100 -16.56 5.16 8.73
N ASN A 101 -17.88 5.32 8.85
CA ASN A 101 -18.68 4.50 9.76
C ASN A 101 -18.66 3.03 9.34
N GLN A 102 -18.79 2.75 8.04
CA GLN A 102 -18.68 1.39 7.50
C GLN A 102 -17.28 0.81 7.75
N PHE A 103 -16.22 1.59 7.57
CA PHE A 103 -14.85 1.16 7.88
C PHE A 103 -14.67 0.84 9.37
N ASN A 104 -15.18 1.67 10.27
CA ASN A 104 -15.07 1.44 11.73
C ASN A 104 -15.75 0.14 12.18
N GLU A 105 -16.81 -0.28 11.49
CA GLU A 105 -17.52 -1.52 11.78
C GLU A 105 -16.81 -2.75 11.16
N THR A 106 -16.36 -2.62 9.91
CA THR A 106 -15.95 -3.77 9.09
C THR A 106 -14.44 -3.95 8.98
N HIS A 107 -13.67 -2.89 9.19
CA HIS A 107 -12.22 -2.82 8.97
C HIS A 107 -11.80 -3.17 7.53
N ARG A 108 -12.73 -3.10 6.58
CA ARG A 108 -12.48 -3.45 5.18
C ARG A 108 -11.86 -2.27 4.44
N PRO A 109 -10.77 -2.50 3.68
CA PRO A 109 -10.06 -1.42 3.01
C PRO A 109 -10.73 -0.97 1.71
N ASP A 110 -11.82 -1.61 1.27
CA ASP A 110 -12.47 -1.40 -0.02
C ASP A 110 -13.92 -0.89 0.10
N LEU A 111 -14.27 -0.36 1.28
CA LEU A 111 -15.60 0.17 1.62
C LEU A 111 -15.57 1.67 1.88
#